data_AF-A0A7S2VGU5-F1
#
_entry.id   AF-A0A7S2VGU5-F1
#
_cell.length_a   1.000
_cell.length_b   1.000
_cell.length_c   1.000
_cell.angle_alpha   90.00
_cell.angle_beta   90.00
_cell.angle_gamma   90.00
#
_symmetry.space_group_name_H-M   'P 1'
#
loop_
_entity.id
_entity.type
_entity.pdbx_description
1 polymer ?
#
loop_
_entity_poly.entity_id
_entity_poly.type
_entity_poly.pdbx_seq_one_letter_code
_entity_poly.pdbx_strand_id
1 'polypeptide(L)'
;MRKRNSFTISCGASLLLHFWRLQVSLSLSSVQVSPRSPADFAPHEDRRLSRLSPTDLHTDANPPFYASTVLDWLDEEKISYRSCPPTNLPIQFQTYCPTSTFVELEKSSILLHLIPTPTKLEESLPPTLNRRLTEWVSSLSLDEENESSASPYYSKIIHLHQDIWLAQNDIVKARLLVQSLAATPQRIFARKTTARRLNATEARSFLTENHLWGATKAKHHYGLFRTITDIPST
;
A
#
# COMPACT_ATOMS: atom_id res chain seq x y z
N MET A 1 -48.58 -28.67 -14.05
CA MET A 1 -47.22 -29.20 -14.30
C MET A 1 -46.27 -28.04 -14.60
N ARG A 2 -45.47 -27.60 -13.62
CA ARG A 2 -44.39 -26.60 -13.81
C ARG A 2 -43.07 -27.29 -13.44
N LYS A 3 -42.20 -27.52 -14.42
CA LYS A 3 -40.85 -28.07 -14.19
C LYS A 3 -40.00 -27.00 -13.51
N ARG A 4 -39.55 -27.28 -12.28
CA ARG A 4 -38.47 -26.54 -11.61
C ARG A 4 -37.15 -27.14 -12.11
N ASN A 5 -36.35 -26.35 -12.82
CA ASN A 5 -34.94 -26.67 -13.02
C ASN A 5 -34.16 -25.92 -11.95
N SER A 6 -33.68 -26.66 -10.96
CA SER A 6 -32.63 -26.27 -10.03
C SER A 6 -31.29 -26.33 -10.77
N PHE A 7 -30.60 -25.20 -10.88
CA PHE A 7 -29.20 -25.14 -11.27
C PHE A 7 -28.38 -24.77 -10.03
N THR A 8 -27.72 -25.77 -9.46
CA THR A 8 -26.60 -25.60 -8.53
C THR A 8 -25.34 -25.35 -9.35
N ILE A 9 -24.75 -24.17 -9.22
CA ILE A 9 -23.40 -23.90 -9.72
C ILE A 9 -22.47 -23.93 -8.50
N SER A 10 -21.78 -25.07 -8.37
CA SER A 10 -20.54 -25.16 -7.62
C SER A 10 -19.44 -24.59 -8.51
N CYS A 11 -18.97 -23.37 -8.22
CA CYS A 11 -17.72 -22.86 -8.79
C CYS A 11 -16.71 -22.77 -7.65
N GLY A 12 -15.74 -23.69 -7.70
CA GLY A 12 -14.61 -23.74 -6.79
C GLY A 12 -13.78 -22.47 -6.85
N ALA A 13 -13.26 -22.12 -5.67
CA ALA A 13 -12.19 -21.17 -5.48
C ALA A 13 -11.00 -21.50 -6.39
N SER A 14 -10.63 -20.56 -7.26
CA SER A 14 -9.25 -20.18 -7.57
C SER A 14 -9.29 -19.14 -8.69
N LEU A 15 -8.44 -18.11 -8.61
CA LEU A 15 -8.23 -17.04 -9.60
C LEU A 15 -9.33 -15.96 -9.73
N LEU A 16 -9.44 -15.09 -8.73
CA LEU A 16 -10.04 -13.76 -8.93
C LEU A 16 -9.37 -12.73 -8.03
N LEU A 17 -8.21 -12.24 -8.45
CA LEU A 17 -7.55 -11.09 -7.85
C LEU A 17 -6.94 -10.21 -8.93
N HIS A 18 -7.79 -9.53 -9.69
CA HIS A 18 -7.40 -8.48 -10.61
C HIS A 18 -8.37 -7.33 -10.45
N PHE A 19 -7.97 -6.19 -9.86
CA PHE A 19 -8.41 -4.84 -10.24
C PHE A 19 -7.89 -3.77 -9.24
N TRP A 20 -7.02 -2.87 -9.71
CA TRP A 20 -7.10 -1.38 -9.63
C TRP A 20 -5.70 -0.74 -9.77
N ARG A 21 -5.41 -0.20 -10.96
CA ARG A 21 -4.64 1.05 -11.14
C ARG A 21 -5.01 1.66 -12.49
N LEU A 22 -6.09 2.46 -12.51
CA LEU A 22 -6.35 3.42 -13.59
C LEU A 22 -5.55 4.67 -13.28
N GLN A 23 -4.37 4.81 -13.90
CA GLN A 23 -3.66 6.07 -13.94
C GLN A 23 -3.99 6.71 -15.28
N VAL A 24 -4.91 7.69 -15.25
CA VAL A 24 -5.21 8.55 -16.40
C VAL A 24 -4.04 9.53 -16.51
N SER A 25 -3.24 9.40 -17.58
CA SER A 25 -2.23 10.39 -17.93
C SER A 25 -2.92 11.51 -18.70
N LEU A 26 -3.19 12.64 -18.04
CA LEU A 26 -3.55 13.88 -18.70
C LEU A 26 -2.26 14.63 -19.02
N SER A 27 -2.03 14.86 -20.31
CA SER A 27 -1.00 15.77 -20.80
C SER A 27 -1.36 17.19 -20.37
N LEU A 28 -0.63 17.72 -19.40
CA LEU A 28 -0.73 19.12 -18.97
C LEU A 28 0.29 19.94 -19.74
N SER A 29 -0.21 20.92 -20.48
CA SER A 29 0.56 21.95 -21.15
C SER A 29 1.37 22.74 -20.13
N SER A 30 2.66 22.90 -20.41
CA SER A 30 3.66 23.64 -19.63
C SER A 30 3.18 25.06 -19.28
N VAL A 31 2.87 25.29 -18.00
CA VAL A 31 2.83 26.63 -17.40
C VAL A 31 4.20 26.90 -16.80
N GLN A 32 4.92 27.89 -17.34
CA GLN A 32 6.17 28.35 -16.75
C GLN A 32 5.85 29.05 -15.42
N VAL A 33 6.24 28.42 -14.31
CA VAL A 33 6.27 29.03 -12.98
C VAL A 33 7.72 29.39 -12.69
N SER A 34 7.98 30.68 -12.42
CA SER A 34 9.30 31.17 -12.06
C SER A 34 9.83 30.50 -10.78
N PRO A 35 11.15 30.21 -10.69
CA PRO A 35 11.73 29.58 -9.52
C PRO A 35 11.62 30.52 -8.30
N ARG A 36 11.01 30.02 -7.21
CA ARG A 36 11.07 30.69 -5.91
C ARG A 36 12.44 30.44 -5.27
N SER A 37 12.99 31.50 -4.67
CA SER A 37 14.26 31.49 -3.95
C SER A 37 14.31 30.41 -2.84
N PRO A 38 15.42 29.68 -2.66
CA PRO A 38 15.57 28.64 -1.61
C PRO A 38 15.58 29.16 -0.16
N ALA A 39 15.46 30.47 0.06
CA ALA A 39 15.67 31.08 1.38
C ALA A 39 14.44 31.07 2.32
N ASP A 40 13.26 30.64 1.87
CA ASP A 40 12.00 30.79 2.64
C ASP A 40 11.52 29.51 3.36
N PHE A 41 12.28 28.40 3.31
CA PHE A 41 11.95 27.17 4.04
C PHE A 41 12.89 26.95 5.23
N ALA A 42 12.92 27.89 6.18
CA ALA A 42 13.39 27.58 7.51
C ALA A 42 12.36 26.66 8.19
N PRO A 43 12.70 25.42 8.60
CA PRO A 43 11.78 24.57 9.33
C PRO A 43 11.43 25.27 10.64
N HIS A 44 10.14 25.50 10.87
CA HIS A 44 9.64 25.97 12.15
C HIS A 44 9.91 24.86 13.17
N GLU A 45 11.06 24.93 13.84
CA GLU A 45 11.43 23.97 14.88
C GLU A 45 10.35 23.97 15.96
N ASP A 46 9.68 22.83 16.08
CA ASP A 46 8.68 22.59 17.11
C ASP A 46 9.43 22.50 18.46
N ARG A 47 9.53 23.63 19.16
CA ARG A 47 10.30 23.84 20.41
C ARG A 47 9.86 22.97 21.60
N ARG A 48 8.96 22.00 21.38
CA ARG A 48 8.42 21.09 22.40
C ARG A 48 9.21 19.78 22.58
N LEU A 49 10.25 19.52 21.79
CA LEU A 49 10.92 18.21 21.76
C LEU A 49 12.18 18.08 22.66
N SER A 50 12.56 19.11 23.42
CA SER A 50 13.84 19.17 24.14
C SER A 50 13.85 18.54 25.55
N ARG A 51 12.95 17.57 25.86
CA ARG A 51 12.93 16.90 27.19
C ARG A 51 12.70 15.39 27.16
N LEU A 52 13.31 14.66 26.22
CA LEU A 52 13.36 13.20 26.33
C LEU A 52 14.83 12.75 26.42
N SER A 53 15.19 12.16 27.55
CA SER A 53 16.53 11.63 27.84
C SER A 53 16.79 10.35 27.02
N PRO A 54 17.96 10.19 26.36
CA PRO A 54 18.21 9.12 25.38
C PRO A 54 18.48 7.71 25.92
N THR A 55 18.38 7.45 27.24
CA THR A 55 19.10 6.32 27.86
C THR A 55 18.35 5.00 28.08
N ASP A 56 17.07 4.87 27.71
CA ASP A 56 16.28 3.64 27.99
C ASP A 56 15.89 2.80 26.76
N LEU A 57 16.58 2.93 25.62
CA LEU A 57 16.34 2.10 24.43
C LEU A 57 17.08 0.75 24.53
N HIS A 58 16.64 -0.13 25.44
CA HIS A 58 16.97 -1.55 25.39
C HIS A 58 15.82 -2.31 24.71
N THR A 59 16.00 -2.60 23.42
CA THR A 59 14.99 -3.21 22.54
C THR A 59 15.24 -4.72 22.40
N ASP A 60 14.97 -5.48 23.48
CA ASP A 60 14.70 -6.94 23.39
C ASP A 60 13.21 -7.20 23.06
N ALA A 61 12.53 -6.19 22.50
CA ALA A 61 11.10 -6.23 22.27
C ALA A 61 10.81 -7.13 21.07
N ASN A 62 10.23 -8.30 21.34
CA ASN A 62 9.49 -9.06 20.34
C ASN A 62 8.65 -8.11 19.49
N PRO A 63 8.63 -8.28 18.15
CA PRO A 63 7.80 -7.45 17.30
C PRO A 63 6.35 -7.49 17.80
N PRO A 64 5.61 -6.36 17.71
CA PRO A 64 4.20 -6.36 18.08
C PRO A 64 3.50 -7.50 17.33
N PHE A 65 2.58 -8.21 18.00
CA PHE A 65 1.90 -9.40 17.45
C PHE A 65 1.40 -9.21 16.01
N TYR A 66 0.91 -8.01 15.68
CA TYR A 66 0.53 -7.66 14.32
C TYR A 66 1.69 -7.74 13.32
N ALA A 67 2.87 -7.18 13.64
CA ALA A 67 4.02 -7.24 12.76
C ALA A 67 4.45 -8.69 12.51
N SER A 68 4.46 -9.56 13.53
CA SER A 68 4.77 -10.98 13.31
C SER A 68 3.78 -11.64 12.34
N THR A 69 2.47 -11.37 12.44
CA THR A 69 1.50 -11.94 11.47
C THR A 69 1.74 -11.48 10.02
N VAL A 70 2.27 -10.28 9.83
CA VAL A 70 2.64 -9.79 8.49
C VAL A 70 3.91 -10.49 8.01
N LEU A 71 4.91 -10.65 8.88
CA LEU A 71 6.16 -11.34 8.56
C LEU A 71 5.93 -12.82 8.25
N ASP A 72 5.13 -13.52 9.07
CA ASP A 72 4.73 -14.91 8.85
C ASP A 72 4.06 -15.07 7.47
N TRP A 73 3.19 -14.13 7.10
CA TRP A 73 2.56 -14.13 5.77
C TRP A 73 3.56 -13.87 4.64
N LEU A 74 4.54 -12.98 4.81
CA LEU A 74 5.59 -12.76 3.82
C LEU A 74 6.42 -14.04 3.61
N ASP A 75 6.70 -14.77 4.68
CA ASP A 75 7.39 -16.06 4.65
C ASP A 75 6.55 -17.14 3.95
N GLU A 76 5.24 -17.23 4.24
CA GLU A 76 4.29 -18.14 3.57
C GLU A 76 4.25 -17.91 2.05
N GLU A 77 4.19 -16.64 1.62
CA GLU A 77 4.19 -16.25 0.19
C GLU A 77 5.59 -16.26 -0.45
N LYS A 78 6.63 -16.61 0.31
CA LYS A 78 8.03 -16.63 -0.14
C LYS A 78 8.51 -15.28 -0.69
N ILE A 79 8.03 -14.20 -0.09
CA ILE A 79 8.44 -12.83 -0.41
C ILE A 79 9.68 -12.52 0.42
N SER A 80 10.83 -12.40 -0.23
CA SER A 80 12.09 -12.05 0.44
C SER A 80 12.00 -10.64 1.04
N TYR A 81 12.32 -10.53 2.33
CA TYR A 81 12.32 -9.27 3.06
C TYR A 81 13.50 -9.17 4.03
N ARG A 82 13.83 -7.94 4.39
CA ARG A 82 14.82 -7.60 5.42
C ARG A 82 14.21 -6.68 6.45
N SER A 83 14.35 -7.01 7.73
CA SER A 83 13.98 -6.08 8.81
C SER A 83 14.90 -4.86 8.78
N CYS A 84 14.31 -3.66 8.81
CA CYS A 84 15.04 -2.41 8.84
C CYS A 84 14.89 -1.79 10.24
N PRO A 85 15.94 -1.80 11.07
CA PRO A 85 15.85 -1.21 12.40
C PRO A 85 15.61 0.31 12.27
N PRO A 86 14.87 0.92 13.22
CA PRO A 86 14.60 2.36 13.22
C PRO A 86 15.86 3.23 13.19
N THR A 87 17.01 2.69 13.64
CA THR A 87 18.32 3.35 13.61
C THR A 87 18.75 3.78 12.21
N ASN A 88 18.23 3.12 11.16
CA ASN A 88 18.51 3.46 9.77
C ASN A 88 17.66 4.63 9.26
N LEU A 89 16.64 5.05 10.02
CA LEU A 89 15.86 6.23 9.70
C LEU A 89 16.55 7.49 10.23
N PRO A 90 16.35 8.65 9.58
CA PRO A 90 16.74 9.94 10.13
C PRO A 90 16.29 10.09 11.60
N ILE A 91 17.16 10.67 12.44
CA ILE A 91 16.92 10.88 13.89
C ILE A 91 15.55 11.51 14.16
N GLN A 92 15.12 12.43 13.29
CA GLN A 92 13.81 13.09 13.34
C GLN A 92 12.60 12.14 13.25
N PHE A 93 12.76 10.89 12.82
CA PHE A 93 11.69 9.89 12.75
C PHE A 93 11.79 8.85 13.87
N GLN A 94 12.98 8.64 14.43
CA GLN A 94 13.23 7.64 15.46
C GLN A 94 12.42 7.92 16.74
N THR A 95 12.26 9.19 17.10
CA THR A 95 11.56 9.59 18.34
C THR A 95 10.04 9.43 18.27
N TYR A 96 9.45 9.31 17.08
CA TYR A 96 7.99 9.24 16.90
C TYR A 96 7.45 7.83 16.73
N CYS A 97 8.33 6.85 16.54
CA CYS A 97 7.94 5.51 16.09
C CYS A 97 8.53 4.39 16.95
N PRO A 98 8.37 4.40 18.29
CA PRO A 98 8.97 3.36 19.13
C PRO A 98 8.39 1.96 18.84
N THR A 99 7.14 1.89 18.40
CA THR A 99 6.40 0.64 18.20
C THR A 99 6.21 0.25 16.73
N SER A 100 6.57 1.12 15.79
CA SER A 100 6.46 0.81 14.37
C SER A 100 7.60 -0.07 13.90
N THR A 101 7.31 -0.98 12.97
CA THR A 101 8.33 -1.85 12.37
C THR A 101 8.51 -1.48 10.90
N PHE A 102 9.75 -1.46 10.43
CA PHE A 102 10.08 -1.21 9.03
C PHE A 102 10.63 -2.48 8.40
N VAL A 103 10.12 -2.82 7.22
CA VAL A 103 10.48 -4.04 6.50
C VAL A 103 10.77 -3.67 5.05
N GLU A 104 11.95 -4.00 4.57
CA GLU A 104 12.35 -3.81 3.18
C GLU A 104 12.00 -5.06 2.35
N LEU A 105 11.34 -4.87 1.22
CA LEU A 105 11.00 -5.95 0.28
C LEU A 105 12.05 -6.01 -0.84
N GLU A 106 12.97 -6.98 -0.73
CA GLU A 106 14.22 -7.03 -1.50
C GLU A 106 14.02 -7.00 -3.03
N LYS A 107 12.97 -7.67 -3.53
CA LYS A 107 12.71 -7.79 -4.98
C LYS A 107 12.04 -6.58 -5.61
N SER A 108 11.49 -5.66 -4.80
CA SER A 108 10.59 -4.60 -5.31
C SER A 108 11.06 -3.18 -4.95
N SER A 109 12.16 -3.04 -4.19
CA SER A 109 12.62 -1.74 -3.67
C SER A 109 11.49 -0.97 -2.98
N ILE A 110 10.65 -1.69 -2.22
CA ILE A 110 9.54 -1.15 -1.45
C ILE A 110 9.88 -1.23 0.03
N LEU A 111 9.69 -0.12 0.74
CA LEU A 111 9.74 -0.07 2.20
C LEU A 111 8.33 -0.20 2.76
N LEU A 112 8.10 -1.17 3.65
CA LEU A 112 6.85 -1.38 4.35
C LEU A 112 6.98 -0.82 5.77
N HIS A 113 6.12 0.15 6.11
CA HIS A 113 6.03 0.75 7.44
C HIS A 113 4.79 0.18 8.14
N LEU A 114 5.01 -0.72 9.09
CA LEU A 114 3.98 -1.38 9.89
C LEU A 114 3.61 -0.51 11.08
N ILE A 115 2.37 -0.01 11.09
CA ILE A 115 1.85 0.92 12.08
C ILE A 115 0.87 0.17 13.00
N PRO A 116 1.22 -0.08 14.28
CA PRO A 116 0.29 -0.67 15.22
C PRO A 116 -0.87 0.29 15.55
N THR A 117 -2.00 -0.26 15.97
CA THR A 117 -3.12 0.55 16.48
C THR A 117 -2.72 1.09 17.85
N PRO A 118 -2.72 2.42 18.06
CA PRO A 118 -2.33 2.99 19.34
C PRO A 118 -3.34 2.57 20.42
N THR A 119 -2.84 2.05 21.53
CA THR A 119 -3.65 1.72 22.71
C THR A 119 -3.66 2.88 23.71
N LYS A 120 -2.69 3.79 23.59
CA LYS A 120 -2.54 4.98 24.43
C LYS A 120 -2.30 6.22 23.56
N LEU A 121 -2.51 7.40 24.14
CA LEU A 121 -2.37 8.67 23.41
C LEU A 121 -0.92 8.93 23.00
N GLU A 122 0.03 8.58 23.85
CA GLU A 122 1.48 8.71 23.61
C GLU A 122 2.00 7.82 22.47
N GLU A 123 1.27 6.76 22.11
CA GLU A 123 1.59 5.87 20.99
C GLU A 123 1.06 6.41 19.65
N SER A 124 0.27 7.49 19.69
CA SER A 124 -0.33 8.07 18.49
C SER A 124 0.72 8.78 17.64
N LEU A 125 0.83 8.35 16.39
CA LEU A 125 1.73 8.99 15.42
C LEU A 125 1.26 10.42 15.11
N PRO A 126 2.18 11.39 14.93
CA PRO A 126 1.79 12.73 14.52
C PRO A 126 1.18 12.72 13.11
N PRO A 127 0.20 13.59 12.83
CA PRO A 127 -0.58 13.55 11.59
C PRO A 127 0.26 13.79 10.33
N THR A 128 1.44 14.41 10.46
CA THR A 128 2.34 14.72 9.34
C THR A 128 3.39 13.63 9.08
N LEU A 129 3.52 12.64 9.95
CA LEU A 129 4.62 11.67 9.90
C LEU A 129 4.62 10.85 8.60
N ASN A 130 3.48 10.25 8.24
CA ASN A 130 3.38 9.42 7.03
C ASN A 130 3.75 10.21 5.77
N ARG A 131 3.31 11.46 5.70
CA ARG A 131 3.68 12.37 4.60
C ARG A 131 5.18 12.62 4.58
N ARG A 132 5.79 12.99 5.70
CA ARG A 132 7.24 13.27 5.79
C ARG A 132 8.08 12.04 5.48
N LEU A 133 7.66 10.84 5.92
CA LEU A 133 8.33 9.58 5.58
C LEU A 133 8.22 9.29 4.08
N THR A 134 7.06 9.54 3.47
CA THR A 134 6.88 9.39 2.02
C THR A 134 7.78 10.35 1.23
N GLU A 135 7.80 11.63 1.59
CA GLU A 135 8.65 12.64 0.96
C GLU A 135 10.14 12.29 1.11
N TRP A 136 10.56 11.80 2.29
CA TRP A 136 11.93 11.35 2.53
C TRP A 136 12.31 10.13 1.68
N VAL A 137 11.46 9.10 1.61
CA VAL A 137 11.72 7.94 0.74
C VAL A 137 11.80 8.37 -0.73
N SER A 138 10.95 9.28 -1.17
CA SER A 138 11.01 9.83 -2.53
C SER A 138 12.24 10.70 -2.79
N SER A 139 12.83 11.35 -1.78
CA SER A 139 14.09 12.07 -1.98
C SER A 139 15.28 11.12 -2.14
N LEU A 140 15.28 9.98 -1.43
CA LEU A 140 16.30 8.94 -1.61
C LEU A 140 16.30 8.37 -3.03
N SER A 141 15.16 8.46 -3.73
CA SER A 141 15.03 7.96 -5.08
C SER A 141 15.61 8.88 -6.16
N LEU A 142 16.07 10.09 -5.85
CA LEU A 142 16.53 11.05 -6.87
C LEU A 142 18.05 11.16 -7.02
N ASP A 143 18.80 10.54 -6.10
CA ASP A 143 20.26 10.67 -6.03
C ASP A 143 21.01 9.60 -6.87
N GLU A 144 20.42 9.15 -8.00
CA GLU A 144 20.98 8.10 -8.89
C GLU A 144 22.38 8.44 -9.46
N GLU A 145 22.81 9.70 -9.43
CA GLU A 145 24.08 10.12 -10.04
C GLU A 145 25.33 9.87 -9.16
N ASN A 146 25.19 9.32 -7.96
CA ASN A 146 26.33 9.02 -7.08
C ASN A 146 26.48 7.50 -6.85
N GLU A 147 27.04 6.79 -7.83
CA GLU A 147 27.29 5.33 -7.86
C GLU A 147 28.19 4.77 -6.72
N SER A 148 28.62 5.60 -5.76
CA SER A 148 29.73 5.26 -4.86
C SER A 148 29.34 4.89 -3.43
N SER A 149 28.05 4.87 -3.06
CA SER A 149 27.65 4.48 -1.69
C SER A 149 26.46 3.53 -1.70
N ALA A 150 26.60 2.42 -0.98
CA ALA A 150 25.62 1.34 -0.80
C ALA A 150 24.40 1.78 0.02
N SER A 151 23.77 2.90 -0.34
CA SER A 151 22.54 3.35 0.29
C SER A 151 21.36 2.57 -0.31
N PRO A 152 20.48 1.97 0.51
CA PRO A 152 19.31 1.26 0.00
C PRO A 152 18.39 2.25 -0.72
N TYR A 153 18.23 2.05 -2.02
CA TYR A 153 17.36 2.87 -2.85
C TYR A 153 15.93 2.30 -2.78
N TYR A 154 15.05 3.04 -2.13
CA TYR A 154 13.63 2.71 -2.04
C TYR A 154 12.85 3.51 -3.09
N SER A 155 12.13 2.83 -3.96
CA SER A 155 11.27 3.48 -4.95
C SER A 155 9.96 4.02 -4.34
N LYS A 156 9.53 3.41 -3.24
CA LYS A 156 8.23 3.68 -2.62
C LYS A 156 8.16 3.18 -1.18
N ILE A 157 7.37 3.87 -0.36
CA ILE A 157 6.93 3.41 0.96
C ILE A 157 5.44 3.02 0.95
N ILE A 158 5.10 1.96 1.69
CA ILE A 158 3.72 1.55 1.97
C ILE A 158 3.50 1.63 3.48
N HIS A 159 2.56 2.45 3.90
CA HIS A 159 2.11 2.53 5.29
C HIS A 159 0.99 1.52 5.50
N LEU A 160 1.24 0.52 6.35
CA LEU A 160 0.28 -0.54 6.64
C LEU A 160 -0.16 -0.47 8.10
N HIS A 161 -1.39 -0.03 8.29
CA HIS A 161 -2.02 0.07 9.61
C HIS A 161 -2.60 -1.29 10.06
N GLN A 162 -2.42 -1.61 11.34
CA GLN A 162 -2.88 -2.85 11.96
C GLN A 162 -4.40 -3.06 11.82
N ASP A 163 -5.20 -2.04 12.05
CA ASP A 163 -6.66 -2.09 11.93
C ASP A 163 -7.11 -2.48 10.52
N ILE A 164 -6.46 -1.91 9.49
CA ILE A 164 -6.72 -2.23 8.08
C ILE A 164 -6.30 -3.68 7.77
N TRP A 165 -5.13 -4.12 8.26
CA TRP A 165 -4.68 -5.50 8.07
C TRP A 165 -5.63 -6.53 8.68
N LEU A 166 -6.14 -6.26 9.87
CA LEU A 166 -7.08 -7.14 10.57
C LEU A 166 -8.47 -7.11 9.92
N ALA A 167 -8.95 -5.94 9.50
CA ALA A 167 -10.29 -5.78 8.96
C ALA A 167 -10.43 -6.23 7.50
N GLN A 168 -9.37 -6.08 6.69
CA GLN A 168 -9.42 -6.26 5.23
C GLN A 168 -8.22 -7.10 4.73
N ASN A 169 -7.90 -8.18 5.45
CA ASN A 169 -6.69 -8.97 5.27
C ASN A 169 -6.48 -9.42 3.82
N ASP A 170 -7.50 -10.02 3.20
CA ASP A 170 -7.41 -10.56 1.84
C ASP A 170 -7.12 -9.47 0.80
N ILE A 171 -7.80 -8.31 0.91
CA ILE A 171 -7.61 -7.18 0.01
C ILE A 171 -6.20 -6.61 0.15
N VAL A 172 -5.71 -6.49 1.39
CA VAL A 172 -4.37 -5.96 1.65
C VAL A 172 -3.29 -6.91 1.12
N LYS A 173 -3.39 -8.21 1.42
CA LYS A 173 -2.46 -9.25 0.93
C LYS A 173 -2.38 -9.23 -0.60
N ALA A 174 -3.54 -9.21 -1.26
CA ALA A 174 -3.60 -9.12 -2.71
C ALA A 174 -2.91 -7.87 -3.27
N ARG A 175 -3.11 -6.71 -2.64
CA ARG A 175 -2.46 -5.46 -3.04
C ARG A 175 -0.97 -5.49 -2.81
N LEU A 176 -0.50 -6.05 -1.69
CA LEU A 176 0.92 -6.21 -1.41
C LEU A 176 1.57 -7.16 -2.40
N LEU A 177 0.96 -8.31 -2.71
CA LEU A 177 1.45 -9.25 -3.73
C LEU A 177 1.64 -8.57 -5.09
N VAL A 178 0.66 -7.76 -5.52
CA VAL A 178 0.75 -6.99 -6.77
C VAL A 178 1.90 -5.97 -6.77
N GLN A 179 2.29 -5.46 -5.62
CA GLN A 179 3.40 -4.49 -5.49
C GLN A 179 4.76 -5.19 -5.30
N SER A 180 4.80 -6.31 -4.56
CA SER A 180 6.03 -7.00 -4.14
C SER A 180 6.52 -8.02 -5.16
N LEU A 181 5.60 -8.72 -5.82
CA LEU A 181 5.94 -9.65 -6.88
C LEU A 181 6.13 -8.83 -8.16
N ALA A 182 7.40 -8.64 -8.56
CA ALA A 182 7.76 -8.09 -9.87
C ALA A 182 7.13 -8.84 -11.06
N ALA A 183 6.50 -10.00 -10.82
CA ALA A 183 5.55 -10.63 -11.73
C ALA A 183 4.30 -9.76 -11.87
N THR A 184 4.38 -8.79 -12.79
CA THR A 184 3.28 -7.91 -13.19
C THR A 184 1.97 -8.71 -13.26
N PRO A 185 0.95 -8.42 -12.42
CA PRO A 185 -0.37 -9.00 -12.65
C PRO A 185 -0.76 -8.65 -14.08
N GLN A 186 -1.38 -9.60 -14.80
CA GLN A 186 -1.68 -9.45 -16.21
C GLN A 186 -2.38 -8.11 -16.46
N ARG A 187 -1.63 -7.13 -16.99
CA ARG A 187 -2.16 -5.78 -17.18
C ARG A 187 -3.18 -5.85 -18.32
N ILE A 188 -4.45 -5.67 -17.97
CA ILE A 188 -5.53 -5.63 -18.95
C ILE A 188 -5.66 -4.18 -19.42
N PHE A 189 -5.41 -3.94 -20.71
CA PHE A 189 -5.67 -2.64 -21.32
C PHE A 189 -7.17 -2.39 -21.43
N ALA A 190 -7.61 -1.15 -21.22
CA ALA A 190 -9.03 -0.77 -21.29
C ALA A 190 -9.70 -1.14 -22.62
N ARG A 191 -8.96 -1.09 -23.74
CA ARG A 191 -9.45 -1.52 -25.07
C ARG A 191 -9.81 -3.00 -25.17
N LYS A 192 -9.31 -3.84 -24.25
CA LYS A 192 -9.66 -5.27 -24.13
C LYS A 192 -10.79 -5.51 -23.12
N THR A 193 -11.50 -4.45 -22.75
CA THR A 193 -12.61 -4.53 -21.80
C THR A 193 -13.87 -3.88 -22.35
N THR A 194 -15.02 -4.33 -21.89
CA THR A 194 -16.34 -3.76 -22.16
C THR A 194 -16.96 -3.26 -20.86
N ALA A 195 -17.56 -2.07 -20.90
CA ALA A 195 -18.29 -1.52 -19.77
C ALA A 195 -19.71 -2.07 -19.74
N ARG A 196 -20.15 -2.59 -18.60
CA ARG A 196 -21.52 -3.10 -18.39
C ARG A 196 -22.13 -2.44 -17.16
N ARG A 197 -23.39 -2.05 -17.25
CA ARG A 197 -24.15 -1.54 -16.09
C ARG A 197 -24.37 -2.69 -15.09
N LEU A 198 -24.12 -2.42 -13.82
CA LEU A 198 -24.37 -3.34 -12.71
C LEU A 198 -25.64 -2.93 -11.98
N ASN A 199 -26.33 -3.91 -11.40
CA ASN A 199 -27.34 -3.61 -10.38
C ASN A 199 -26.65 -3.24 -9.05
N ALA A 200 -27.40 -2.63 -8.13
CA ALA A 200 -26.84 -2.16 -6.86
C ALA A 200 -26.32 -3.31 -5.99
N THR A 201 -26.95 -4.48 -6.04
CA THR A 201 -26.55 -5.67 -5.27
C THR A 201 -25.21 -6.22 -5.76
N GLU A 202 -25.07 -6.45 -7.07
CA GLU A 202 -23.82 -6.88 -7.72
C GLU A 202 -22.67 -5.91 -7.41
N ALA A 203 -22.92 -4.61 -7.55
CA ALA A 203 -21.92 -3.60 -7.28
C ALA A 203 -21.51 -3.58 -5.80
N ARG A 204 -22.47 -3.73 -4.88
CA ARG A 204 -22.21 -3.76 -3.43
C ARG A 204 -21.38 -4.98 -3.04
N SER A 205 -21.74 -6.18 -3.50
CA SER A 205 -20.97 -7.39 -3.21
C SER A 205 -19.54 -7.26 -3.73
N PHE A 206 -19.39 -6.87 -5.01
CA PHE A 206 -18.08 -6.69 -5.62
C PHE A 206 -17.20 -5.69 -4.87
N LEU A 207 -17.73 -4.51 -4.52
CA LEU A 207 -16.97 -3.50 -3.79
C LEU A 207 -16.65 -3.93 -2.36
N THR A 208 -17.55 -4.66 -1.69
CA THR A 208 -17.28 -5.15 -0.33
C THR A 208 -16.13 -6.16 -0.31
N GLU A 209 -16.03 -7.00 -1.34
CA GLU A 209 -15.00 -8.03 -1.44
C GLU A 209 -13.65 -7.51 -1.97
N ASN A 210 -13.65 -6.43 -2.76
CA ASN A 210 -12.47 -6.01 -3.53
C ASN A 210 -12.00 -4.57 -3.26
N HIS A 211 -12.81 -3.74 -2.60
CA HIS A 211 -12.48 -2.33 -2.36
C HIS A 211 -12.20 -2.08 -0.88
N LEU A 212 -11.05 -1.49 -0.57
CA LEU A 212 -10.58 -1.30 0.81
C LEU A 212 -11.54 -0.48 1.69
N TRP A 213 -12.31 0.44 1.09
CA TRP A 213 -13.31 1.24 1.82
C TRP A 213 -14.74 0.69 1.69
N GLY A 214 -14.89 -0.51 1.13
CA GLY A 214 -16.18 -1.15 0.91
C GLY A 214 -17.06 -0.45 -0.13
N ALA A 215 -18.37 -0.71 -0.06
CA ALA A 215 -19.34 -0.22 -1.03
C ALA A 215 -19.76 1.24 -0.80
N THR A 216 -19.66 2.05 -1.85
CA THR A 216 -20.10 3.45 -1.86
C THR A 216 -21.51 3.59 -2.43
N LYS A 217 -22.29 4.54 -1.89
CA LYS A 217 -23.60 4.92 -2.45
C LYS A 217 -23.39 5.72 -3.74
N ALA A 218 -23.66 5.11 -4.89
CA ALA A 218 -23.61 5.77 -6.19
C ALA A 218 -24.96 5.66 -6.91
N LYS A 219 -25.30 6.66 -7.74
CA LYS A 219 -26.53 6.64 -8.55
C LYS A 219 -26.46 5.62 -9.68
N HIS A 220 -25.27 5.43 -10.24
CA HIS A 220 -25.03 4.52 -11.36
C HIS A 220 -23.81 3.64 -11.04
N HIS A 221 -23.93 2.35 -11.34
CA HIS A 221 -22.86 1.38 -11.16
C HIS A 221 -22.49 0.77 -12.52
N TYR A 222 -21.19 0.80 -12.84
CA TYR A 222 -20.63 0.20 -14.03
C TYR A 222 -19.42 -0.64 -13.66
N GLY A 223 -19.29 -1.81 -14.29
CA GLY A 223 -18.12 -2.68 -14.18
C GLY A 223 -17.41 -2.82 -15.53
N LEU A 224 -16.11 -3.12 -15.49
CA LEU A 224 -15.31 -3.46 -16.66
C LEU A 224 -15.14 -4.99 -16.74
N PHE A 225 -15.49 -5.56 -17.88
CA PHE A 225 -15.41 -7.00 -18.15
C PHE A 225 -14.40 -7.24 -19.26
N ARG A 226 -13.64 -8.35 -19.23
CA ARG A 226 -12.77 -8.72 -20.37
C ARG A 226 -13.63 -8.99 -21.60
N THR A 227 -13.24 -8.44 -22.75
CA THR A 227 -13.88 -8.80 -24.02
C THR A 227 -13.52 -10.25 -24.35
N ILE A 228 -14.50 -11.15 -24.40
CA ILE A 228 -14.29 -12.53 -24.82
C ILE A 228 -14.10 -12.49 -26.34
N THR A 229 -12.85 -12.47 -26.82
CA THR A 229 -12.55 -12.50 -28.26
C THR A 229 -12.12 -13.86 -28.80
N ASP A 230 -11.96 -14.87 -27.95
CA ASP A 230 -11.45 -16.17 -28.37
C ASP A 230 -12.52 -17.26 -28.16
N ILE A 231 -13.55 -17.26 -29.00
CA ILE A 231 -14.29 -18.50 -29.28
C ILE A 231 -13.59 -19.10 -30.51
N PRO A 232 -12.80 -20.17 -30.39
CA PRO A 232 -12.38 -20.91 -31.57
C PRO A 232 -13.66 -21.42 -32.23
N SER A 233 -13.93 -20.96 -33.46
CA SER A 233 -14.95 -21.56 -34.32
C SER A 233 -14.58 -23.03 -34.50
N THR A 234 -15.36 -23.90 -33.88
CA THR A 234 -15.40 -25.36 -34.12
C THR A 234 -15.49 -25.69 -35.58
#